data_AF-A0A2V3DNC9-F1
#
_entry.id   AF-A0A2V3DNC9-F1
#
_cell.length_a   1.000
_cell.length_b   1.000
_cell.length_c   1.000
_cell.angle_alpha   90.00
_cell.angle_beta   90.00
_cell.angle_gamma   90.00
#
_symmetry.space_group_name_H-M   'P 1'
#
loop_
_entity.id
_entity.type
_entity.pdbx_description
1 polymer ?
#
loop_
_entity_poly.entity_id
_entity_poly.type
_entity_poly.pdbx_seq_one_letter_code
_entity_poly.pdbx_strand_id
1 'polypeptide(L)'
;MDDIEWEAELGYLVGRINSLQAAYDRVYESVALPASIRAADDAATWPLTIGQHAQYCLVQAIDMCQGIADLVTMETGLQIPIAATHPLARAAIESASMAIWMTSPTTRRERVVHRLQAAHAELVFEKAFIHAVASGQSPSQQQEMQRAHAKDSRRLWIWMKEIARANDIEDMEYVQKMPGWQVVVEAAAPALPAARASLLVAAWRFTSGLTHPSFIRGRVAHTFVQTEPGGDKSRGEVSANIEWLVSTASVAEALTRKALVRLQQTKAQVNEEHPVPALRRIH
;
A
#
# COMPACT_ATOMS: atom_id res chain seq x y z
N MET A 1 -22.91 2.69 -22.40
CA MET A 1 -22.07 1.49 -22.30
C MET A 1 -23.02 0.41 -21.82
N ASP A 2 -23.26 -0.60 -22.66
CA ASP A 2 -24.29 -1.61 -22.40
C ASP A 2 -23.77 -2.65 -21.40
N ASP A 3 -24.66 -3.36 -20.68
CA ASP A 3 -24.30 -4.29 -19.59
C ASP A 3 -23.26 -5.36 -20.04
N ILE A 4 -23.34 -5.81 -21.28
CA ILE A 4 -22.43 -6.80 -21.89
C ILE A 4 -20.97 -6.28 -21.95
N GLU A 5 -20.78 -4.98 -22.15
CA GLU A 5 -19.46 -4.37 -22.27
C GLU A 5 -18.74 -4.34 -20.92
N TRP A 6 -19.48 -4.07 -19.84
CA TRP A 6 -18.94 -4.06 -18.48
C TRP A 6 -18.58 -5.45 -17.96
N GLU A 7 -19.36 -6.47 -18.28
CA GLU A 7 -19.04 -7.86 -17.92
C GLU A 7 -17.73 -8.31 -18.56
N ALA A 8 -17.52 -7.97 -19.84
CA ALA A 8 -16.28 -8.28 -20.54
C ALA A 8 -15.08 -7.52 -19.95
N GLU A 9 -15.25 -6.24 -19.65
CA GLU A 9 -14.17 -5.44 -19.03
C GLU A 9 -13.82 -5.94 -17.63
N LEU A 10 -14.82 -6.27 -16.81
CA LEU A 10 -14.63 -6.82 -15.48
C LEU A 10 -13.96 -8.20 -15.55
N GLY A 11 -14.39 -9.06 -16.47
CA GLY A 11 -13.74 -10.36 -16.72
C GLY A 11 -12.27 -10.22 -17.11
N TYR A 12 -11.94 -9.26 -17.99
CA TYR A 12 -10.56 -8.96 -18.36
C TYR A 12 -9.74 -8.44 -17.16
N LEU A 13 -10.32 -7.57 -16.33
CA LEU A 13 -9.68 -7.05 -15.12
C LEU A 13 -9.40 -8.17 -14.11
N VAL A 14 -10.36 -9.05 -13.86
CA VAL A 14 -10.19 -10.23 -12.99
C VAL A 14 -9.05 -11.11 -13.51
N GLY A 15 -9.01 -11.39 -14.81
CA GLY A 15 -7.92 -12.15 -15.42
C GLY A 15 -6.54 -11.51 -15.20
N ARG A 16 -6.45 -10.17 -15.28
CA ARG A 16 -5.22 -9.43 -14.98
C ARG A 16 -4.84 -9.51 -13.50
N ILE A 17 -5.81 -9.36 -12.58
CA ILE A 17 -5.58 -9.49 -11.13
C ILE A 17 -5.04 -10.88 -10.80
N ASN A 18 -5.68 -11.94 -11.30
CA ASN A 18 -5.27 -13.32 -11.03
C ASN A 18 -3.84 -13.62 -11.56
N SER A 19 -3.36 -12.85 -12.54
CA SER A 19 -1.97 -12.98 -13.05
C SER A 19 -0.91 -12.32 -12.14
N LEU A 20 -1.31 -11.49 -11.17
CA LEU A 20 -0.38 -10.73 -10.33
C LEU A 20 0.47 -11.64 -9.44
N GLN A 21 -0.11 -12.69 -8.86
CA GLN A 21 0.62 -13.63 -8.00
C GLN A 21 1.74 -14.33 -8.78
N ALA A 22 1.42 -14.90 -9.95
CA ALA A 22 2.42 -15.53 -10.80
C ALA A 22 3.52 -14.54 -11.27
N ALA A 23 3.17 -13.26 -11.44
CA ALA A 23 4.16 -12.22 -11.73
C ALA A 23 5.05 -11.91 -10.52
N TYR A 24 4.49 -11.88 -9.31
CA TYR A 24 5.22 -11.73 -8.08
C TYR A 24 6.18 -12.89 -7.84
N ASP A 25 5.74 -14.14 -8.04
CA ASP A 25 6.58 -15.31 -7.82
C ASP A 25 7.85 -15.27 -8.68
N ARG A 26 7.72 -14.90 -9.96
CA ARG A 26 8.88 -14.69 -10.85
C ARG A 26 9.83 -13.61 -10.34
N VAL A 27 9.29 -12.50 -9.81
CA VAL A 27 10.11 -11.43 -9.23
C VAL A 27 10.78 -11.92 -7.96
N TYR A 28 10.07 -12.64 -7.09
CA TYR A 28 10.57 -13.15 -5.83
C TYR A 28 11.71 -14.16 -6.02
N GLU A 29 11.50 -15.15 -6.89
CA GLU A 29 12.46 -16.21 -7.21
C GLU A 29 13.73 -15.71 -7.89
N SER A 30 13.67 -14.57 -8.60
CA SER A 30 14.87 -14.00 -9.21
C SER A 30 15.91 -13.64 -8.14
N VAL A 31 17.20 -13.87 -8.38
CA VAL A 31 18.25 -13.46 -7.44
C VAL A 31 18.63 -12.00 -7.73
N ALA A 32 18.72 -11.17 -6.69
CA ALA A 32 19.24 -9.81 -6.85
C ALA A 32 20.74 -9.88 -7.17
N LEU A 33 21.19 -9.10 -8.17
CA LEU A 33 22.62 -9.04 -8.47
C LEU A 33 23.36 -8.44 -7.26
N PRO A 34 24.55 -8.95 -6.86
CA PRO A 34 25.28 -8.42 -5.72
C PRO A 34 25.61 -6.92 -5.82
N ALA A 35 25.80 -6.40 -7.03
CA ALA A 35 26.06 -4.99 -7.30
C ALA A 35 24.77 -4.19 -7.58
N SER A 36 23.58 -4.75 -7.35
CA SER A 36 22.32 -4.08 -7.66
C SER A 36 21.97 -2.98 -6.66
N ILE A 37 21.09 -2.05 -7.06
CA ILE A 37 20.44 -1.07 -6.17
C ILE A 37 19.84 -1.78 -4.97
N ARG A 38 19.10 -2.87 -5.19
CA ARG A 38 18.47 -3.65 -4.12
C ARG A 38 19.47 -4.18 -3.10
N ALA A 39 20.58 -4.76 -3.57
CA ALA A 39 21.59 -5.30 -2.67
C ALA A 39 22.28 -4.20 -1.85
N ALA A 40 22.58 -3.06 -2.47
CA ALA A 40 23.16 -1.90 -1.79
C ALA A 40 22.20 -1.29 -0.76
N ASP A 41 20.93 -1.13 -1.12
CA ASP A 41 19.88 -0.60 -0.24
C ASP A 41 19.65 -1.51 0.98
N ASP A 42 19.54 -2.82 0.78
CA ASP A 42 19.33 -3.79 1.86
C ASP A 42 20.54 -3.86 2.80
N ALA A 43 21.75 -3.77 2.26
CA ALA A 43 22.97 -3.70 3.08
C ALA A 43 23.04 -2.41 3.90
N ALA A 44 22.66 -1.27 3.31
CA ALA A 44 22.65 0.03 3.98
C ALA A 44 21.57 0.16 5.07
N THR A 45 20.52 -0.65 5.00
CA THR A 45 19.35 -0.58 5.88
C THR A 45 19.16 -1.80 6.78
N TRP A 46 20.08 -2.76 6.79
CA TRP A 46 19.98 -3.92 7.68
C TRP A 46 19.84 -3.52 9.16
N PRO A 47 18.96 -4.16 9.96
CA PRO A 47 18.03 -5.22 9.61
C PRO A 47 16.68 -4.73 9.04
N LEU A 48 16.47 -3.42 8.94
CA LEU A 48 15.24 -2.79 8.44
C LEU A 48 15.24 -2.66 6.92
N THR A 49 15.54 -3.75 6.22
CA THR A 49 15.80 -3.72 4.77
C THR A 49 14.66 -3.04 4.00
N ILE A 50 14.99 -2.02 3.18
CA ILE A 50 14.05 -1.36 2.25
C ILE A 50 13.29 -2.41 1.46
N GLY A 51 14.06 -3.40 1.04
CA GLY A 51 13.61 -4.41 0.18
C GLY A 51 12.54 -5.34 0.72
N GLN A 52 12.71 -5.82 1.95
CA GLN A 52 11.72 -6.67 2.60
C GLN A 52 10.43 -5.89 2.84
N HIS A 53 10.52 -4.62 3.23
CA HIS A 53 9.34 -3.79 3.43
C HIS A 53 8.60 -3.53 2.10
N ALA A 54 9.31 -3.22 1.01
CA ALA A 54 8.70 -3.09 -0.31
C ALA A 54 8.03 -4.38 -0.80
N GLN A 55 8.63 -5.55 -0.53
CA GLN A 55 8.02 -6.85 -0.83
C GLN A 55 6.75 -7.09 -0.01
N TYR A 56 6.78 -6.77 1.30
CA TYR A 56 5.60 -6.89 2.14
C TYR A 56 4.44 -6.02 1.63
N CYS A 57 4.70 -4.76 1.29
CA CYS A 57 3.72 -3.87 0.68
C CYS A 57 3.14 -4.45 -0.63
N LEU A 58 3.97 -5.07 -1.46
CA LEU A 58 3.52 -5.72 -2.70
C LEU A 58 2.63 -6.93 -2.46
N VAL A 59 2.99 -7.80 -1.51
CA VAL A 59 2.15 -8.95 -1.12
C VAL A 59 0.78 -8.47 -0.66
N GLN A 60 0.74 -7.44 0.18
CA GLN A 60 -0.51 -6.85 0.63
C GLN A 60 -1.32 -6.26 -0.54
N ALA A 61 -0.67 -5.57 -1.48
CA ALA A 61 -1.37 -5.00 -2.63
C ALA A 61 -1.99 -6.09 -3.53
N ILE A 62 -1.29 -7.21 -3.72
CA ILE A 62 -1.76 -8.36 -4.50
C ILE A 62 -2.93 -9.04 -3.79
N ASP A 63 -2.81 -9.29 -2.49
CA ASP A 63 -3.86 -9.89 -1.67
C ASP A 63 -5.16 -9.07 -1.72
N MET A 64 -5.04 -7.74 -1.59
CA MET A 64 -6.19 -6.83 -1.71
C MET A 64 -6.80 -6.83 -3.12
N CYS A 65 -5.98 -6.93 -4.17
CA CYS A 65 -6.49 -7.09 -5.54
C CYS A 65 -7.22 -8.43 -5.70
N GLN A 66 -6.66 -9.53 -5.19
CA GLN A 66 -7.28 -10.85 -5.25
C GLN A 66 -8.63 -10.85 -4.51
N GLY A 67 -8.70 -10.23 -3.33
CA GLY A 67 -9.96 -10.06 -2.61
C GLY A 67 -11.02 -9.30 -3.42
N ILE A 68 -10.62 -8.33 -4.27
CA ILE A 68 -11.57 -7.69 -5.20
C ILE A 68 -12.07 -8.69 -6.23
N ALA A 69 -11.17 -9.46 -6.86
CA ALA A 69 -11.53 -10.47 -7.85
C ALA A 69 -12.50 -11.50 -7.24
N ASP A 70 -12.16 -12.05 -6.08
CA ASP A 70 -12.96 -13.05 -5.38
C ASP A 70 -14.35 -12.51 -4.98
N LEU A 71 -14.45 -11.23 -4.60
CA LEU A 71 -15.74 -10.60 -4.29
C LEU A 71 -16.63 -10.39 -5.51
N VAL A 72 -16.04 -10.16 -6.69
CA VAL A 72 -16.81 -9.91 -7.91
C VAL A 72 -17.13 -11.17 -8.71
N THR A 73 -16.45 -12.28 -8.44
CA THR A 73 -16.70 -13.57 -9.08
C THR A 73 -17.34 -14.57 -8.12
N MET A 74 -18.50 -15.10 -8.49
CA MET A 74 -19.12 -16.25 -7.84
C MET A 74 -19.30 -17.42 -8.80
N GLU A 75 -19.50 -18.63 -8.26
CA GLU A 75 -19.77 -19.84 -9.06
C GLU A 75 -20.95 -19.68 -10.02
N THR A 76 -21.92 -18.85 -9.66
CA THR A 76 -23.16 -18.60 -10.43
C THR A 76 -23.07 -17.38 -11.36
N GLY A 77 -21.96 -16.64 -11.37
CA GLY A 77 -21.79 -15.44 -12.19
C GLY A 77 -21.12 -14.28 -11.45
N LEU A 78 -21.23 -13.07 -12.00
CA LEU A 78 -20.67 -11.86 -11.39
C LEU A 78 -21.59 -11.36 -10.27
N GLN A 79 -21.04 -11.09 -9.10
CA GLN A 79 -21.76 -10.45 -8.00
C GLN A 79 -21.05 -9.16 -7.60
N ILE A 80 -21.71 -8.01 -7.77
CA ILE A 80 -21.06 -6.73 -7.52
C ILE A 80 -21.49 -6.19 -6.15
N PRO A 81 -20.63 -6.24 -5.11
CA PRO A 81 -20.97 -5.66 -3.82
C PRO A 81 -21.04 -4.13 -3.92
N ILE A 82 -21.97 -3.52 -3.19
CA ILE A 82 -22.20 -2.07 -3.22
C ILE A 82 -20.94 -1.31 -2.81
N ALA A 83 -20.28 -1.70 -1.70
CA ALA A 83 -19.17 -0.92 -1.14
C ALA A 83 -17.93 -1.74 -0.73
N ALA A 84 -18.02 -3.06 -0.64
CA ALA A 84 -16.99 -3.90 -0.02
C ALA A 84 -15.64 -3.89 -0.77
N THR A 85 -15.65 -3.60 -2.06
CA THR A 85 -14.43 -3.51 -2.88
C THR A 85 -13.65 -2.22 -2.67
N HIS A 86 -14.28 -1.14 -2.17
CA HIS A 86 -13.61 0.15 -2.03
C HIS A 86 -12.47 0.15 -0.99
N PRO A 87 -12.66 -0.39 0.25
CA PRO A 87 -11.56 -0.54 1.19
C PRO A 87 -10.38 -1.36 0.63
N LEU A 88 -10.67 -2.42 -0.12
CA LEU A 88 -9.64 -3.27 -0.74
C LEU A 88 -8.87 -2.50 -1.82
N ALA A 89 -9.57 -1.80 -2.71
CA ALA A 89 -8.95 -0.99 -3.75
C ALA A 89 -8.09 0.13 -3.15
N ARG A 90 -8.56 0.76 -2.06
CA ARG A 90 -7.76 1.73 -1.30
C ARG A 90 -6.48 1.10 -0.77
N ALA A 91 -6.59 -0.01 -0.04
CA ALA A 91 -5.46 -0.69 0.56
C ALA A 91 -4.45 -1.11 -0.51
N ALA A 92 -4.91 -1.68 -1.64
CA ALA A 92 -4.05 -2.03 -2.76
C ALA A 92 -3.29 -0.82 -3.32
N ILE A 93 -3.98 0.31 -3.52
CA ILE A 93 -3.35 1.56 -3.99
C ILE A 93 -2.32 2.08 -2.99
N GLU A 94 -2.66 2.15 -1.70
CA GLU A 94 -1.76 2.64 -0.65
C GLU A 94 -0.50 1.75 -0.52
N SER A 95 -0.68 0.43 -0.50
CA SER A 95 0.43 -0.52 -0.38
C SER A 95 1.33 -0.50 -1.64
N ALA A 96 0.77 -0.50 -2.84
CA ALA A 96 1.56 -0.38 -4.07
C ALA A 96 2.28 0.99 -4.17
N SER A 97 1.61 2.07 -3.75
CA SER A 97 2.20 3.41 -3.71
C SER A 97 3.37 3.48 -2.73
N MET A 98 3.26 2.86 -1.55
CA MET A 98 4.34 2.80 -0.56
C MET A 98 5.57 2.10 -1.14
N ALA A 99 5.38 0.93 -1.79
CA ALA A 99 6.47 0.20 -2.43
C ALA A 99 7.19 1.05 -3.49
N ILE A 100 6.43 1.76 -4.33
CA ILE A 100 6.97 2.67 -5.35
C ILE A 100 7.68 3.86 -4.69
N TRP A 101 7.06 4.52 -3.72
CA TRP A 101 7.61 5.70 -3.05
C TRP A 101 8.94 5.44 -2.37
N MET A 102 9.12 4.28 -1.73
CA MET A 102 10.40 3.91 -1.11
C MET A 102 11.48 3.56 -2.13
N THR A 103 11.11 2.95 -3.26
CA THR A 103 12.08 2.38 -4.20
C THR A 103 12.37 3.26 -5.41
N SER A 104 11.55 4.27 -5.68
CA SER A 104 11.67 5.15 -6.84
C SER A 104 12.70 6.29 -6.73
N PRO A 105 13.04 6.82 -5.54
CA PRO A 105 14.06 7.86 -5.45
C PRO A 105 15.38 7.43 -6.10
N THR A 106 16.04 8.39 -6.73
CA THR A 106 17.23 8.10 -7.55
C THR A 106 18.43 7.79 -6.68
N THR A 107 18.55 8.47 -5.53
CA THR A 107 19.67 8.28 -4.61
C THR A 107 19.33 7.27 -3.51
N ARG A 108 20.32 6.48 -3.10
CA ARG A 108 20.21 5.55 -1.96
C ARG A 108 19.84 6.30 -0.70
N ARG A 109 20.44 7.47 -0.47
CA ARG A 109 20.16 8.28 0.73
C ARG A 109 18.67 8.60 0.87
N GLU A 110 18.03 9.07 -0.20
CA GLU A 110 16.58 9.35 -0.20
C GLU A 110 15.75 8.08 0.07
N ARG A 111 16.11 6.95 -0.56
CA ARG A 111 15.43 5.66 -0.30
C ARG A 111 15.58 5.22 1.16
N VAL A 112 16.76 5.41 1.77
CA VAL A 112 17.00 5.14 3.19
C VAL A 112 16.16 6.08 4.07
N VAL A 113 16.10 7.38 3.77
CA VAL A 113 15.24 8.34 4.48
C VAL A 113 13.78 7.89 4.44
N HIS A 114 13.26 7.53 3.27
CA HIS A 114 11.88 7.04 3.14
C HIS A 114 11.62 5.79 3.98
N ARG A 115 12.56 4.85 4.02
CA ARG A 115 12.45 3.65 4.87
C ARG A 115 12.45 3.98 6.36
N LEU A 116 13.31 4.91 6.80
CA LEU A 116 13.34 5.36 8.19
C LEU A 116 12.07 6.12 8.56
N GLN A 117 11.51 6.93 7.65
CA GLN A 117 10.22 7.59 7.83
C GLN A 117 9.09 6.56 8.03
N ALA A 118 9.04 5.53 7.17
CA ALA A 118 8.08 4.44 7.31
C ALA A 118 8.24 3.69 8.64
N ALA A 119 9.47 3.31 9.01
CA ALA A 119 9.76 2.62 10.28
C ALA A 119 9.34 3.45 11.50
N HIS A 120 9.56 4.77 11.46
CA HIS A 120 9.15 5.65 12.54
C HIS A 120 7.62 5.75 12.64
N ALA A 121 6.92 5.83 11.50
CA ALA A 121 5.47 5.84 11.49
C ALA A 121 4.88 4.54 12.07
N GLU A 122 5.46 3.38 11.73
CA GLU A 122 5.11 2.07 12.31
C GLU A 122 5.27 2.09 13.84
N LEU A 123 6.39 2.59 14.36
CA LEU A 123 6.62 2.72 15.81
C LEU A 123 5.55 3.55 16.52
N VAL A 124 5.17 4.70 15.92
CA VAL A 124 4.15 5.58 16.51
C VAL A 124 2.78 4.89 16.52
N PHE A 125 2.42 4.24 15.41
CA PHE A 125 1.16 3.53 15.30
C PHE A 125 1.10 2.35 16.28
N GLU A 126 2.14 1.52 16.31
CA GLU A 126 2.21 0.33 17.17
C GLU A 126 2.10 0.70 18.65
N LYS A 127 2.73 1.81 19.08
CA LYS A 127 2.60 2.31 20.45
C LYS A 127 1.14 2.64 20.80
N ALA A 128 0.43 3.30 19.89
CA ALA A 128 -0.98 3.65 20.09
C ALA A 128 -1.87 2.39 20.10
N PHE A 129 -1.60 1.44 19.19
CA PHE A 129 -2.29 0.17 19.11
C PHE A 129 -2.13 -0.66 20.39
N ILE A 130 -0.89 -0.87 20.85
CA ILE A 130 -0.62 -1.62 22.09
C ILE A 130 -1.27 -0.97 23.30
N HIS A 131 -1.29 0.37 23.37
CA HIS A 131 -1.99 1.08 24.44
C HIS A 131 -3.50 0.78 24.43
N ALA A 132 -4.13 0.82 23.26
CA ALA A 132 -5.55 0.52 23.10
C ALA A 132 -5.86 -0.93 23.45
N VAL A 133 -5.09 -1.91 22.94
CA VAL A 133 -5.29 -3.33 23.26
C VAL A 133 -5.08 -3.62 24.74
N ALA A 134 -4.05 -3.03 25.35
CA ALA A 134 -3.75 -3.20 26.76
C ALA A 134 -4.91 -2.74 27.65
N SER A 135 -5.60 -1.64 27.32
CA SER A 135 -6.71 -1.14 28.15
C SER A 135 -7.84 -2.14 28.43
N GLY A 136 -7.99 -3.17 27.59
CA GLY A 136 -8.97 -4.26 27.78
C GLY A 136 -8.47 -5.45 28.62
N GLN A 137 -7.20 -5.46 29.05
CA GLN A 137 -6.56 -6.58 29.74
C GLN A 137 -6.45 -6.37 31.26
N SER A 138 -6.11 -7.42 32.01
CA SER A 138 -5.81 -7.30 33.45
C SER A 138 -4.54 -6.45 33.70
N PRO A 139 -4.37 -5.84 34.89
CA PRO A 139 -3.20 -4.99 35.19
C PRO A 139 -1.84 -5.68 34.99
N SER A 140 -1.73 -6.97 35.29
CA SER A 140 -0.49 -7.74 35.08
C SER A 140 -0.18 -7.92 33.59
N GLN A 141 -1.18 -8.30 32.79
CA GLN A 141 -1.06 -8.44 31.34
C GLN A 141 -0.76 -7.10 30.67
N GLN A 142 -1.41 -6.02 31.09
CA GLN A 142 -1.12 -4.66 30.62
C GLN A 142 0.36 -4.32 30.81
N GLN A 143 0.88 -4.55 32.01
CA GLN A 143 2.28 -4.26 32.32
C GLN A 143 3.24 -5.13 31.51
N GLU A 144 2.92 -6.42 31.31
CA GLU A 144 3.71 -7.33 30.48
C GLU A 144 3.76 -6.85 29.02
N MET A 145 2.61 -6.56 28.41
CA MET A 145 2.52 -6.08 27.03
C MET A 145 3.28 -4.76 26.83
N GLN A 146 3.13 -3.81 27.76
CA GLN A 146 3.84 -2.53 27.71
C GLN A 146 5.36 -2.70 27.83
N ARG A 147 5.83 -3.62 28.69
CA ARG A 147 7.27 -3.90 28.85
C ARG A 147 7.85 -4.58 27.60
N ALA A 148 7.15 -5.56 27.04
CA ALA A 148 7.55 -6.23 25.81
C ALA A 148 7.66 -5.23 24.66
N HIS A 149 6.60 -4.44 24.44
CA HIS A 149 6.59 -3.39 23.42
C HIS A 149 7.68 -2.33 23.65
N ALA A 150 7.92 -1.88 24.89
CA ALA A 150 8.99 -0.92 25.19
C ALA A 150 10.39 -1.46 24.83
N LYS A 151 10.63 -2.76 25.06
CA LYS A 151 11.88 -3.44 24.68
C LYS A 151 12.05 -3.47 23.15
N ASP A 152 11.02 -3.88 22.42
CA ASP A 152 11.07 -3.96 20.95
C ASP A 152 11.18 -2.59 20.30
N SER A 153 10.40 -1.60 20.76
CA SER A 153 10.48 -0.21 20.28
C SER A 153 11.85 0.41 20.53
N ARG A 154 12.48 0.13 21.69
CA ARG A 154 13.84 0.58 21.97
C ARG A 154 14.86 -0.03 21.01
N ARG A 155 14.74 -1.33 20.72
CA ARG A 155 15.63 -2.02 19.78
C ARG A 155 15.48 -1.46 18.36
N LEU A 156 14.25 -1.30 17.89
CA LEU A 156 13.97 -0.73 16.57
C LEU A 156 14.51 0.71 16.44
N TRP A 157 14.32 1.53 17.48
CA TRP A 157 14.87 2.88 17.54
C TRP A 157 16.42 2.92 17.46
N ILE A 158 17.10 1.99 18.14
CA ILE A 158 18.57 1.87 18.04
C ILE A 158 18.99 1.58 16.60
N TRP A 159 18.36 0.59 15.96
CA TRP A 159 18.66 0.24 14.57
C TRP A 159 18.44 1.42 13.62
N MET A 160 17.35 2.16 13.77
CA MET A 160 17.08 3.34 12.97
C MET A 160 18.18 4.41 13.11
N LYS A 161 18.65 4.68 14.34
CA LYS A 161 19.72 5.64 14.59
C LYS A 161 21.05 5.24 13.97
N GLU A 162 21.35 3.95 13.99
CA GLU A 162 22.57 3.43 13.40
C GLU A 162 22.55 3.48 11.88
N ILE A 163 21.42 3.11 11.27
CA ILE A 163 21.19 3.25 9.83
C ILE A 163 21.29 4.72 9.41
N ALA A 164 20.64 5.62 10.15
CA ALA A 164 20.69 7.06 9.88
C ALA A 164 22.12 7.59 9.94
N ARG A 165 22.86 7.28 11.02
CA ARG A 165 24.26 7.67 11.18
C ARG A 165 25.17 7.12 10.09
N ALA A 166 24.97 5.87 9.68
CA ALA A 166 25.79 5.26 8.63
C ALA A 166 25.55 5.90 7.26
N ASN A 167 24.38 6.49 7.02
CA ASN A 167 24.01 7.09 5.74
C ASN A 167 24.00 8.63 5.77
N ASP A 168 24.62 9.24 6.79
CA ASP A 168 24.67 10.70 6.98
C ASP A 168 23.26 11.35 6.95
N ILE A 169 22.33 10.74 7.68
CA ILE A 169 20.95 11.19 7.85
C ILE A 169 20.75 11.66 9.29
N GLU A 170 20.19 12.85 9.46
CA GLU A 170 19.86 13.41 10.76
C GLU A 170 18.49 12.92 11.26
N ASP A 171 18.33 12.80 12.59
CA ASP A 171 17.06 12.39 13.22
C ASP A 171 15.88 13.24 12.71
N MET A 172 16.08 14.54 12.49
CA MET A 172 15.04 15.47 12.04
C MET A 172 14.53 15.23 10.61
N GLU A 173 15.23 14.42 9.81
CA GLU A 173 14.81 14.09 8.44
C GLU A 173 13.79 12.95 8.40
N TYR A 174 13.75 12.09 9.42
CA TYR A 174 12.86 10.92 9.43
C TYR A 174 11.88 10.87 10.60
N VAL A 175 12.22 11.46 11.76
CA VAL A 175 11.36 11.44 12.95
C VAL A 175 10.12 12.28 12.73
N GLN A 176 8.95 11.64 12.76
CA GLN A 176 7.65 12.27 12.50
C GLN A 176 7.60 12.99 11.14
N LYS A 177 8.40 12.53 10.18
CA LYS A 177 8.48 13.10 8.82
C LYS A 177 7.83 12.22 7.76
N MET A 178 7.18 11.13 8.14
CA MET A 178 6.38 10.35 7.19
C MET A 178 5.31 11.28 6.58
N PRO A 179 5.32 11.48 5.26
CA PRO A 179 4.33 12.34 4.63
C PRO A 179 2.94 11.70 4.72
N GLY A 180 1.90 12.52 4.59
CA GLY A 180 0.53 12.00 4.48
C GLY A 180 0.35 11.14 3.23
N TRP A 181 -0.60 10.20 3.26
CA TRP A 181 -0.86 9.25 2.17
C TRP A 181 -1.06 9.91 0.80
N GLN A 182 -1.66 11.10 0.74
CA GLN A 182 -1.81 11.82 -0.52
C GLN A 182 -0.47 12.03 -1.23
N VAL A 183 0.57 12.45 -0.51
CA VAL A 183 1.91 12.69 -1.06
C VAL A 183 2.55 11.38 -1.53
N VAL A 184 2.38 10.30 -0.77
CA VAL A 184 2.87 8.96 -1.13
C VAL A 184 2.21 8.47 -2.42
N VAL A 185 0.89 8.63 -2.54
CA VAL A 185 0.12 8.24 -3.73
C VAL A 185 0.48 9.10 -4.94
N GLU A 186 0.58 10.43 -4.77
CA GLU A 186 1.00 11.35 -5.83
C GLU A 186 2.40 11.04 -6.34
N ALA A 187 3.33 10.69 -5.45
CA ALA A 187 4.69 10.29 -5.83
C ALA A 187 4.74 9.01 -6.67
N ALA A 188 3.70 8.17 -6.63
CA ALA A 188 3.61 6.96 -7.44
C ALA A 188 2.98 7.20 -8.83
N ALA A 189 2.32 8.35 -9.05
CA ALA A 189 1.66 8.68 -10.31
C ALA A 189 2.58 8.63 -11.55
N PRO A 190 3.86 9.07 -11.50
CA PRO A 190 4.77 8.99 -12.64
C PRO A 190 5.06 7.56 -13.14
N ALA A 191 4.79 6.53 -12.33
CA ALA A 191 4.96 5.13 -12.74
C ALA A 191 3.85 4.67 -13.71
N LEU A 192 2.72 5.38 -13.76
CA LEU A 192 1.57 5.07 -14.60
C LEU A 192 1.58 5.90 -15.91
N PRO A 193 0.96 5.39 -16.98
CA PRO A 193 0.65 6.21 -18.16
C PRO A 193 -0.18 7.45 -17.79
N ALA A 194 -0.02 8.56 -18.50
CA ALA A 194 -0.61 9.86 -18.15
C ALA A 194 -2.11 9.82 -17.82
N ALA A 195 -2.93 9.12 -18.62
CA ALA A 195 -4.36 8.98 -18.39
C ALA A 195 -4.72 8.26 -17.07
N ARG A 196 -3.87 7.35 -16.61
CA ARG A 196 -4.04 6.62 -15.33
C ARG A 196 -3.41 7.36 -14.15
N ALA A 197 -2.38 8.16 -14.39
CA ALA A 197 -1.75 8.99 -13.39
C ALA A 197 -2.73 10.04 -12.81
N SER A 198 -3.53 10.68 -13.67
CA SER A 198 -4.59 11.61 -13.23
C SER A 198 -5.71 10.89 -12.45
N LEU A 199 -6.06 9.67 -12.88
CA LEU A 199 -7.08 8.86 -12.22
C LEU A 199 -6.63 8.33 -10.86
N LEU A 200 -5.33 8.11 -10.64
CA LEU A 200 -4.80 7.52 -9.40
C LEU A 200 -5.26 8.28 -8.14
N VAL A 201 -5.04 9.60 -8.09
CA VAL A 201 -5.38 10.42 -6.92
C VAL A 201 -6.90 10.50 -6.75
N ALA A 202 -7.65 10.58 -7.85
CA ALA A 202 -9.10 10.59 -7.82
C ALA A 202 -9.67 9.27 -7.29
N ALA A 203 -9.18 8.14 -7.80
CA ALA A 203 -9.55 6.79 -7.36
C ALA A 203 -9.23 6.58 -5.88
N TRP A 204 -8.03 6.98 -5.42
CA TRP A 204 -7.64 6.88 -4.01
C TRP A 204 -8.53 7.74 -3.10
N ARG A 205 -8.83 8.99 -3.47
CA ARG A 205 -9.72 9.88 -2.69
C ARG A 205 -11.15 9.34 -2.64
N PHE A 206 -11.61 8.77 -3.75
CA PHE A 206 -12.93 8.16 -3.86
C PHE A 206 -13.04 6.96 -2.91
N THR A 207 -12.14 5.99 -3.01
CA THR A 207 -12.17 4.78 -2.16
C THR A 207 -11.90 5.08 -0.69
N SER A 208 -11.04 6.07 -0.38
CA SER A 208 -10.82 6.56 0.99
C SER A 208 -12.10 7.08 1.65
N GLY A 209 -12.93 7.79 0.88
CA GLY A 209 -14.21 8.31 1.36
C GLY A 209 -15.25 7.24 1.65
N LEU A 210 -15.18 6.12 0.94
CA LEU A 210 -16.13 5.00 1.04
C LEU A 210 -15.65 3.90 1.99
N THR A 211 -14.41 4.00 2.49
CA THR A 211 -13.91 3.14 3.56
C THR A 211 -14.61 3.41 4.90
N HIS A 212 -15.13 4.63 5.09
CA HIS A 212 -15.90 5.01 6.26
C HIS A 212 -17.37 5.21 5.86
N PRO A 213 -18.34 4.92 6.75
CA PRO A 213 -19.74 5.22 6.48
C PRO A 213 -19.93 6.71 6.17
N SER A 214 -20.24 7.03 4.92
CA SER A 214 -20.50 8.39 4.45
C SER A 214 -21.72 8.38 3.55
N PHE A 215 -22.86 8.80 4.07
CA PHE A 215 -24.11 8.81 3.30
C PHE A 215 -24.00 9.70 2.05
N ILE A 216 -23.42 10.90 2.19
CA ILE A 216 -23.27 11.85 1.07
C ILE A 216 -22.39 11.25 -0.03
N ARG A 217 -21.25 10.64 0.32
CA ARG A 217 -20.37 10.02 -0.68
C ARG A 217 -20.99 8.74 -1.25
N GLY A 218 -21.63 7.92 -0.43
CA GLY A 218 -22.35 6.72 -0.89
C GLY A 218 -23.42 7.06 -1.92
N ARG A 219 -24.17 8.15 -1.72
CA ARG A 219 -25.18 8.61 -2.71
C ARG A 219 -24.57 9.07 -4.04
N VAL A 220 -23.33 9.58 -4.02
CA VAL A 220 -22.59 9.97 -5.25
C VAL A 220 -21.92 8.77 -5.91
N ALA A 221 -21.45 7.83 -5.09
CA ALA A 221 -20.69 6.66 -5.50
C ALA A 221 -21.55 5.49 -6.00
N HIS A 222 -22.83 5.49 -5.67
CA HIS A 222 -23.77 4.42 -5.97
C HIS A 222 -24.94 4.96 -6.79
N THR A 223 -25.56 4.10 -7.58
CA THR A 223 -26.78 4.46 -8.30
C THR A 223 -27.92 4.43 -7.29
N PHE A 224 -28.58 5.57 -7.10
CA PHE A 224 -29.78 5.68 -6.26
C PHE A 224 -31.01 5.93 -7.13
N VAL A 225 -31.94 4.98 -7.15
CA VAL A 225 -33.23 5.12 -7.83
C VAL A 225 -34.30 5.38 -6.78
N GLN A 226 -34.84 6.60 -6.75
CA GLN A 226 -35.94 6.94 -5.86
C GLN A 226 -37.22 6.23 -6.33
N THR A 227 -37.81 5.40 -5.46
CA THR A 227 -38.98 4.58 -5.78
C THR A 227 -40.30 5.21 -5.36
N GLU A 228 -40.28 6.16 -4.41
CA GLU A 228 -41.45 6.92 -3.97
C GLU A 228 -41.13 8.43 -3.98
N PRO A 229 -41.51 9.18 -5.04
CA PRO A 229 -41.39 10.63 -5.07
C PRO A 229 -42.67 11.26 -4.49
N GLY A 230 -42.71 11.48 -3.17
CA GLY A 230 -43.79 12.24 -2.54
C GLY A 230 -43.79 12.19 -1.00
N GLY A 231 -43.72 13.36 -0.36
CA GLY A 231 -43.78 13.55 1.10
C GLY A 231 -42.43 13.84 1.76
N ASP A 232 -42.41 13.89 3.10
CA ASP A 232 -41.22 14.20 3.91
C ASP A 232 -40.20 13.04 4.02
N LYS A 233 -40.37 11.97 3.22
CA LYS A 233 -39.53 10.76 3.24
C LYS A 233 -39.07 10.42 1.83
N SER A 234 -37.79 10.07 1.68
CA SER A 234 -37.26 9.46 0.46
C SER A 234 -37.06 7.95 0.68
N ARG A 235 -37.63 7.13 -0.21
CA ARG A 235 -37.29 5.71 -0.36
C ARG A 235 -36.67 5.48 -1.73
N GLY A 236 -35.70 4.58 -1.79
CA GLY A 236 -35.08 4.21 -3.06
C GLY A 236 -34.20 2.98 -2.93
N GLU A 237 -33.77 2.48 -4.08
CA GLU A 237 -32.85 1.37 -4.23
C GLU A 237 -31.44 1.89 -4.47
N VAL A 238 -30.45 1.30 -3.81
CA VAL A 238 -29.03 1.61 -3.99
C VAL A 238 -28.37 0.42 -4.66
N SER A 239 -27.77 0.63 -5.83
CA SER A 239 -26.97 -0.38 -6.52
C SER A 239 -25.53 0.10 -6.74
N ALA A 240 -24.62 -0.86 -6.91
CA ALA A 240 -23.21 -0.56 -7.15
C ALA A 240 -23.04 0.26 -8.44
N ASN A 241 -22.09 1.20 -8.44
CA ASN A 241 -21.64 1.84 -9.67
C ASN A 241 -20.46 1.05 -10.23
N ILE A 242 -20.72 0.31 -11.31
CA ILE A 242 -19.75 -0.60 -11.93
C ILE A 242 -18.57 0.17 -12.51
N GLU A 243 -18.80 1.34 -13.11
CA GLU A 243 -17.74 2.19 -13.67
C GLU A 243 -16.71 2.59 -12.60
N TRP A 244 -17.16 2.99 -11.41
CA TRP A 244 -16.26 3.32 -10.30
C TRP A 244 -15.51 2.10 -9.76
N LEU A 245 -16.17 0.94 -9.68
CA LEU A 245 -15.51 -0.31 -9.29
C LEU A 245 -14.40 -0.64 -10.29
N VAL A 246 -14.73 -0.73 -11.58
CA VAL A 246 -13.77 -1.08 -12.64
C VAL A 246 -12.62 -0.09 -12.67
N SER A 247 -12.92 1.21 -12.59
CA SER A 247 -11.90 2.28 -12.57
C SER A 247 -10.94 2.13 -11.39
N THR A 248 -11.46 1.99 -10.16
CA THR A 248 -10.64 1.93 -8.95
C THR A 248 -9.83 0.63 -8.87
N ALA A 249 -10.44 -0.50 -9.23
CA ALA A 249 -9.76 -1.79 -9.28
C ALA A 249 -8.73 -1.86 -10.42
N SER A 250 -9.00 -1.26 -11.59
CA SER A 250 -8.00 -1.19 -12.66
C SER A 250 -6.83 -0.28 -12.31
N VAL A 251 -7.03 0.79 -11.54
CA VAL A 251 -5.92 1.61 -11.02
C VAL A 251 -5.09 0.83 -10.01
N ALA A 252 -5.74 0.14 -9.07
CA ALA A 252 -5.06 -0.72 -8.10
C ALA A 252 -4.20 -1.79 -8.77
N GLU A 253 -4.77 -2.56 -9.71
CA GLU A 253 -4.06 -3.59 -10.48
C GLU A 253 -2.87 -3.00 -11.24
N ALA A 254 -3.09 -1.91 -11.98
CA ALA A 254 -2.04 -1.30 -12.80
C ALA A 254 -0.88 -0.78 -11.93
N LEU A 255 -1.19 -0.19 -10.78
CA LEU A 255 -0.17 0.32 -9.86
C LEU A 255 0.62 -0.82 -9.21
N THR A 256 -0.06 -1.88 -8.75
CA THR A 256 0.58 -3.09 -8.23
C THR A 256 1.53 -3.71 -9.25
N ARG A 257 1.12 -3.78 -10.53
CA ARG A 257 1.98 -4.24 -11.62
C ARG A 257 3.21 -3.35 -11.82
N LYS A 258 3.06 -2.03 -11.69
CA LYS A 258 4.20 -1.09 -11.78
C LYS A 258 5.15 -1.23 -10.59
N ALA A 259 4.63 -1.44 -9.40
CA ALA A 259 5.44 -1.72 -8.22
C ALA A 259 6.25 -3.03 -8.40
N LEU A 260 5.66 -4.08 -8.99
CA LEU A 260 6.38 -5.32 -9.35
C LEU A 260 7.53 -5.06 -10.33
N VAL A 261 7.25 -4.31 -11.40
CA VAL A 261 8.28 -3.94 -12.39
C VAL A 261 9.41 -3.14 -11.72
N ARG A 262 9.07 -2.17 -10.86
CA ARG A 262 10.07 -1.38 -10.15
C ARG A 262 10.93 -2.25 -9.24
N LEU A 263 10.33 -3.19 -8.51
CA LEU A 263 11.08 -4.12 -7.67
C LEU A 263 12.02 -5.02 -8.49
N GLN A 264 11.56 -5.50 -9.65
CA GLN A 264 12.43 -6.27 -10.55
C GLN A 264 13.60 -5.42 -11.07
N GLN A 265 13.36 -4.14 -11.39
CA GLN A 265 14.40 -3.24 -11.84
C GLN A 265 15.47 -3.01 -10.76
N THR A 266 15.08 -2.81 -9.50
CA THR A 266 16.08 -2.60 -8.43
C THR A 266 16.97 -3.82 -8.19
N LYS A 267 16.51 -5.03 -8.53
CA LYS A 267 17.30 -6.28 -8.47
C LYS A 267 18.33 -6.40 -9.61
N ALA A 268 18.10 -5.72 -10.73
CA ALA A 268 18.90 -5.83 -11.95
C ALA A 268 19.77 -4.59 -12.23
N GLN A 269 19.31 -3.40 -11.83
CA GLN A 269 20.04 -2.15 -12.04
C GLN A 269 21.26 -2.08 -11.14
N VAL A 270 22.43 -1.83 -11.73
CA VAL A 270 23.68 -1.65 -10.99
C VAL A 270 23.59 -0.38 -10.15
N ASN A 271 24.02 -0.48 -8.90
CA ASN A 271 24.18 0.65 -8.01
C ASN A 271 25.47 1.39 -8.34
N GLU A 272 25.38 2.62 -8.84
CA GLU A 272 26.55 3.46 -9.11
C GLU A 272 27.07 4.17 -7.85
N GLU A 273 26.29 4.19 -6.77
CA GLU A 273 26.58 4.89 -5.52
C GLU A 273 27.51 4.06 -4.61
N HIS A 274 28.82 4.11 -4.85
CA HIS A 274 29.84 3.45 -4.02
C HIS A 274 30.67 4.45 -3.17
N PRO A 275 31.09 4.07 -1.94
CA PRO A 275 30.85 2.80 -1.26
C PRO A 275 29.43 2.70 -0.65
N VAL A 276 29.01 1.48 -0.29
CA VAL A 276 27.84 1.25 0.57
C VAL A 276 28.28 1.38 2.02
N PRO A 277 27.66 2.26 2.84
CA PRO A 277 28.06 2.41 4.22
C PRO A 277 27.90 1.10 5.00
N ALA A 278 28.96 0.68 5.68
CA ALA A 278 28.91 -0.47 6.56
C ALA A 278 28.35 -0.05 7.92
N LEU A 279 27.29 -0.70 8.36
CA LEU A 279 26.84 -0.59 9.74
C LEU A 279 27.94 -1.13 10.66
N ARG A 280 28.28 -0.39 11.72
CA ARG A 280 29.15 -0.91 12.77
C ARG A 280 28.43 -2.10 13.38
N ARG A 281 28.99 -3.31 13.25
CA ARG A 281 28.41 -4.52 13.84
C ARG A 281 28.21 -4.29 15.34
N ILE A 282 26.97 -4.35 15.81
CA ILE A 282 26.67 -4.47 17.23
C ILE A 282 26.96 -5.93 17.60
N HIS A 283 27.95 -6.14 18.47
CA HIS A 283 28.15 -7.40 19.18
C HIS A 283 27.22 -7.45 20.40
#